data_AF-A0A093IJW9-F1
#
_entry.id   AF-A0A093IJW9-F1
#
_cell.length_a   1.000
_cell.length_b   1.000
_cell.length_c   1.000
_cell.angle_alpha   90.00
_cell.angle_beta   90.00
_cell.angle_gamma   90.00
#
_symmetry.space_group_name_H-M   'P 1'
#
loop_
_entity.id
_entity.type
_entity.pdbx_description
1 polymer ?
#
loop_
_entity_poly.entity_id
_entity_poly.type
_entity_poly.pdbx_seq_one_letter_code
_entity_poly.pdbx_strand_id
1 'polypeptide(L)'
;RLKEIGSKMEKKGMRIHNIHSACQHLRLGQLKGNRFDIVVRDLKHHHHDSSADLKERISEAMENVETKGFVNYYGPQRFGQGQNVQTDQIGLALLNEKMVKAVKLFFTPEDTDDPVNNAKRYFLQTEDAKGALMMMPEFKVREKMLLRALNRYGVSHEGCTKGWLNIPHSMRIFYVHAYCSKIWNEAASYRLKTYGSKVVEGDLVFSEENDESVALNDKVHVVTAPEESANKYSINQVVLPMVGHNIKYPSNKVGQWYHERLSKDELQMCKFRVSPLQLNIPGCYRPILKNVQNLSYFLEGSEKGIEIEANLNESKVSLHVSFDLDPSCYATVCLREIMKCDF
;
A
#
# COMPACT_ATOMS: atom_id res chain seq x y z
N ARG A 1 25.78 19.60 14.36
CA ARG A 1 25.13 18.26 14.39
C ARG A 1 24.99 17.55 13.04
N LEU A 2 24.16 18.00 12.08
CA LEU A 2 23.97 17.25 10.81
C LEU A 2 25.27 17.16 9.98
N LYS A 3 26.07 18.23 9.93
CA LYS A 3 27.40 18.22 9.31
C LYS A 3 28.38 17.27 10.01
N GLU A 4 28.35 17.19 11.35
CA GLU A 4 29.22 16.30 12.14
C GLU A 4 28.94 14.81 11.91
N ILE A 5 27.68 14.43 11.65
CA ILE A 5 27.32 13.02 11.43
C ILE A 5 27.46 12.57 9.97
N GLY A 6 27.76 13.49 9.04
CA GLY A 6 27.83 13.22 7.60
C GLY A 6 28.77 12.05 7.27
N SER A 7 30.00 12.09 7.79
CA SER A 7 31.01 11.04 7.57
C SER A 7 30.58 9.67 8.09
N LYS A 8 29.77 9.61 9.15
CA LYS A 8 29.22 8.37 9.69
C LYS A 8 28.07 7.82 8.83
N MET A 9 27.29 8.69 8.20
CA MET A 9 26.18 8.31 7.34
C MET A 9 26.65 7.88 5.96
N GLU A 10 27.73 8.46 5.43
CA GLU A 10 28.34 8.04 4.16
C GLU A 10 28.83 6.59 4.22
N LYS A 11 29.41 6.16 5.35
CA LYS A 11 29.76 4.75 5.60
C LYS A 11 28.56 3.79 5.54
N LYS A 12 27.33 4.32 5.62
CA LYS A 12 26.07 3.57 5.48
C LYS A 12 25.38 3.81 4.13
N GLY A 13 26.07 4.41 3.16
CA GLY A 13 25.51 4.72 1.84
C GLY A 13 24.55 5.92 1.81
N MET A 14 24.50 6.73 2.88
CA MET A 14 23.61 7.90 2.97
C MET A 14 24.42 9.19 2.82
N ARG A 15 23.99 10.09 1.93
CA ARG A 15 24.60 11.42 1.73
C ARG A 15 23.72 12.51 2.31
N ILE A 16 24.31 13.52 2.94
CA ILE A 16 23.60 14.68 3.51
C ILE A 16 24.03 15.93 2.74
N HIS A 17 23.07 16.63 2.14
CA HIS A 17 23.29 17.86 1.38
C HIS A 17 22.14 18.86 1.62
N ASN A 18 22.24 20.07 1.06
CA ASN A 18 21.20 21.12 1.09
C ASN A 18 20.65 21.44 2.50
N ILE A 19 21.56 21.64 3.47
CA ILE A 19 21.18 21.93 4.86
C ILE A 19 20.86 23.42 5.00
N HIS A 20 19.61 23.73 5.34
CA HIS A 20 19.14 25.10 5.62
C HIS A 20 18.43 25.17 6.97
N SER A 21 18.48 26.34 7.61
CA SER A 21 17.67 26.61 8.81
C SER A 21 16.22 26.90 8.39
N ALA A 22 15.26 26.45 9.18
CA ALA A 22 13.84 26.69 8.96
C ALA A 22 13.14 27.02 10.27
N CYS A 23 12.15 27.92 10.23
CA CYS A 23 11.38 28.32 11.40
C CYS A 23 10.40 27.24 11.88
N GLN A 24 10.07 26.27 11.03
CA GLN A 24 9.16 25.18 11.34
C GLN A 24 9.80 23.83 11.00
N HIS A 25 9.49 22.81 11.80
CA HIS A 25 9.91 21.44 11.51
C HIS A 25 9.03 20.80 10.44
N LEU A 26 9.60 19.88 9.67
CA LEU A 26 8.86 19.05 8.73
C LEU A 26 7.95 18.06 9.47
N ARG A 27 6.75 17.85 8.95
CA ARG A 27 5.75 16.89 9.45
C ARG A 27 5.37 15.91 8.36
N LEU A 28 5.02 14.69 8.76
CA LEU A 28 4.45 13.70 7.85
C LEU A 28 3.18 14.25 7.20
N GLY A 29 3.05 14.07 5.88
CA GLY A 29 1.93 14.57 5.09
C GLY A 29 2.10 15.95 4.47
N GLN A 30 3.19 16.68 4.77
CA GLN A 30 3.45 18.00 4.16
C GLN A 30 4.01 17.95 2.73
N LEU A 31 4.42 16.76 2.25
CA LEU A 31 4.88 16.62 0.87
C LEU A 31 3.73 16.84 -0.12
N LYS A 32 4.03 17.44 -1.28
CA LYS A 32 3.07 17.55 -2.39
C LYS A 32 3.00 16.30 -3.26
N GLY A 33 3.99 15.42 -3.18
CA GLY A 33 4.12 14.27 -4.06
C GLY A 33 5.57 13.81 -4.16
N ASN A 34 5.84 12.89 -5.07
CA ASN A 34 7.19 12.44 -5.41
C ASN A 34 7.36 12.36 -6.93
N ARG A 35 8.53 12.80 -7.42
CA ARG A 35 9.01 12.52 -8.78
C ARG A 35 9.61 11.11 -8.81
N PHE A 36 9.24 10.34 -9.81
CA PHE A 36 9.82 9.05 -10.11
C PHE A 36 10.54 9.11 -11.44
N ASP A 37 11.75 8.56 -11.48
CA ASP A 37 12.53 8.33 -12.69
C ASP A 37 12.87 6.84 -12.72
N ILE A 38 12.27 6.10 -13.65
CA ILE A 38 12.26 4.63 -13.65
C ILE A 38 12.75 4.12 -15.00
N VAL A 39 13.62 3.11 -14.95
CA VAL A 39 14.08 2.39 -16.14
C VAL A 39 13.45 1.00 -16.14
N VAL A 40 12.56 0.75 -17.09
CA VAL A 40 11.99 -0.57 -17.37
C VAL A 40 12.87 -1.25 -18.41
N ARG A 41 13.46 -2.38 -18.02
CA ARG A 41 14.35 -3.18 -18.87
C ARG A 41 13.61 -4.39 -19.44
N ASP A 42 14.20 -5.01 -20.45
CA ASP A 42 13.74 -6.27 -21.04
C ASP A 42 12.27 -6.21 -21.50
N LEU A 43 11.94 -5.15 -22.24
CA LEU A 43 10.60 -4.93 -22.78
C LEU A 43 10.21 -6.04 -23.75
N LYS A 44 9.00 -6.57 -23.60
CA LYS A 44 8.46 -7.65 -24.44
C LYS A 44 7.01 -7.37 -24.78
N HIS A 45 6.58 -7.85 -25.94
CA HIS A 45 5.17 -7.93 -26.26
C HIS A 45 4.46 -8.92 -25.34
N HIS A 46 3.21 -8.62 -25.00
CA HIS A 46 2.31 -9.62 -24.42
C HIS A 46 2.01 -10.70 -25.46
N HIS A 47 1.85 -11.95 -25.02
CA HIS A 47 1.67 -13.11 -25.92
C HIS A 47 0.48 -13.00 -26.90
N HIS A 48 -0.46 -12.08 -26.65
CA HIS A 48 -1.65 -11.84 -27.49
C HIS A 48 -1.53 -10.61 -28.40
N ASP A 49 -0.43 -9.85 -28.33
CA ASP A 49 -0.14 -8.67 -29.16
C ASP A 49 0.83 -9.01 -30.29
N SER A 50 0.34 -9.69 -31.31
CA SER A 50 1.18 -10.12 -32.44
C SER A 50 1.23 -9.13 -33.61
N SER A 51 0.49 -8.01 -33.57
CA SER A 51 0.32 -7.14 -34.75
C SER A 51 0.71 -5.68 -34.60
N ALA A 52 0.95 -5.16 -33.39
CA ALA A 52 1.30 -3.75 -33.16
C ALA A 52 2.79 -3.59 -32.85
N ASP A 53 3.42 -2.52 -33.34
CA ASP A 53 4.81 -2.20 -33.00
C ASP A 53 4.95 -1.88 -31.50
N LEU A 54 6.07 -2.28 -30.89
CA LEU A 54 6.30 -2.07 -29.46
C LEU A 54 6.21 -0.59 -29.08
N LYS A 55 6.67 0.31 -29.96
CA LYS A 55 6.64 1.74 -29.71
C LYS A 55 5.22 2.29 -29.73
N GLU A 56 4.39 1.84 -30.67
CA GLU A 56 2.97 2.20 -30.73
C GLU A 56 2.26 1.76 -29.46
N ARG A 57 2.50 0.53 -28.99
CA ARG A 57 1.90 0.01 -27.76
C ARG A 57 2.31 0.79 -26.51
N ILE A 58 3.59 1.18 -26.44
CA ILE A 58 4.08 2.03 -25.35
C ILE A 58 3.44 3.41 -25.42
N SER A 59 3.34 4.01 -26.61
CA SER A 59 2.69 5.31 -26.81
C SER A 59 1.23 5.28 -26.36
N GLU A 60 0.49 4.24 -26.77
CA GLU A 60 -0.91 4.04 -26.37
C GLU A 60 -1.03 3.87 -24.85
N ALA A 61 -0.15 3.10 -24.21
CA ALA A 61 -0.16 2.92 -22.76
C ALA A 61 0.11 4.23 -22.00
N MET A 62 1.04 5.05 -22.50
CA MET A 62 1.36 6.36 -21.91
C MET A 62 0.20 7.34 -22.06
N GLU A 63 -0.39 7.44 -23.25
CA GLU A 63 -1.55 8.30 -23.51
C GLU A 63 -2.75 7.89 -22.65
N ASN A 64 -3.00 6.58 -22.49
CA ASN A 64 -4.07 6.09 -21.64
C ASN A 64 -3.88 6.50 -20.17
N VAL A 65 -2.67 6.37 -19.61
CA VAL A 65 -2.40 6.75 -18.22
C VAL A 65 -2.40 8.26 -18.02
N GLU A 66 -1.96 9.03 -19.02
CA GLU A 66 -2.04 10.49 -18.97
C GLU A 66 -3.48 11.00 -18.99
N THR A 67 -4.31 10.46 -19.90
CA THR A 67 -5.69 10.91 -20.10
C THR A 67 -6.67 10.34 -19.08
N LYS A 68 -6.58 9.05 -18.76
CA LYS A 68 -7.53 8.33 -17.89
C LYS A 68 -7.02 8.15 -16.46
N GLY A 69 -5.72 8.31 -16.24
CA GLY A 69 -5.10 8.02 -14.95
C GLY A 69 -4.99 6.52 -14.69
N PHE A 70 -4.91 6.16 -13.42
CA PHE A 70 -4.86 4.78 -12.95
C PHE A 70 -5.68 4.61 -11.67
N VAL A 71 -6.11 3.38 -11.39
CA VAL A 71 -6.82 3.06 -10.15
C VAL A 71 -5.85 3.12 -8.99
N ASN A 72 -6.19 3.91 -7.96
CA ASN A 72 -5.32 4.28 -6.85
C ASN A 72 -5.18 3.16 -5.81
N TYR A 73 -4.93 1.93 -6.24
CA TYR A 73 -4.72 0.78 -5.37
C TYR A 73 -3.58 0.99 -4.38
N TYR A 74 -3.68 0.34 -3.23
CA TYR A 74 -2.53 0.08 -2.38
C TYR A 74 -1.66 -0.98 -3.05
N GLY A 75 -0.40 -0.65 -3.33
CA GLY A 75 0.56 -1.56 -3.95
C GLY A 75 1.03 -2.69 -3.01
N PRO A 76 1.74 -3.70 -3.54
CA PRO A 76 2.21 -4.86 -2.76
C PRO A 76 3.07 -4.46 -1.55
N GLN A 77 3.81 -3.35 -1.66
CA GLN A 77 4.61 -2.80 -0.55
C GLN A 77 3.78 -2.50 0.72
N ARG A 78 2.46 -2.28 0.57
CA ARG A 78 1.55 -2.05 1.70
C ARG A 78 1.30 -3.33 2.51
N PHE A 79 1.34 -4.48 1.86
CA PHE A 79 1.00 -5.79 2.45
C PHE A 79 2.24 -6.57 2.89
N GLY A 80 3.44 -6.06 2.57
CA GLY A 80 4.71 -6.67 2.92
C GLY A 80 5.29 -7.47 1.75
N GLN A 81 6.28 -8.31 2.04
CA GLN A 81 6.94 -9.18 1.05
C GLN A 81 6.84 -10.66 1.45
N GLY A 82 6.08 -10.98 2.51
CA GLY A 82 5.90 -12.35 2.92
C GLY A 82 5.01 -13.08 1.92
N GLN A 83 5.36 -14.29 1.53
CA GLN A 83 4.58 -15.12 0.63
C GLN A 83 3.52 -15.89 1.42
N ASN A 84 3.92 -16.46 2.56
CA ASN A 84 3.07 -17.33 3.37
C ASN A 84 1.99 -16.54 4.15
N VAL A 85 2.36 -15.39 4.73
CA VAL A 85 1.42 -14.54 5.47
C VAL A 85 1.58 -13.09 5.03
N GLN A 86 0.46 -12.53 4.58
CA GLN A 86 0.36 -11.10 4.27
C GLN A 86 0.03 -10.28 5.52
N THR A 87 0.47 -9.02 5.54
CA THR A 87 0.32 -8.11 6.69
C THR A 87 -1.16 -7.88 7.06
N ASP A 88 -2.08 -7.88 6.09
CA ASP A 88 -3.52 -7.73 6.32
C ASP A 88 -4.11 -8.85 7.19
N GLN A 89 -3.58 -10.07 7.09
CA GLN A 89 -4.06 -11.22 7.88
C GLN A 89 -3.75 -11.03 9.36
N ILE A 90 -2.57 -10.47 9.67
CA ILE A 90 -2.20 -10.05 11.03
C ILE A 90 -3.15 -8.95 11.49
N GLY A 91 -3.41 -7.95 10.64
CA GLY A 91 -4.37 -6.87 10.91
C GLY A 91 -5.77 -7.36 11.26
N LEU A 92 -6.27 -8.34 10.50
CA LEU A 92 -7.56 -8.99 10.77
C LEU A 92 -7.58 -9.73 12.11
N ALA A 93 -6.51 -10.47 12.43
CA ALA A 93 -6.40 -11.14 13.73
C ALA A 93 -6.38 -10.13 14.89
N LEU A 94 -5.74 -8.97 14.72
CA LEU A 94 -5.73 -7.89 15.70
C LEU A 94 -7.10 -7.22 15.87
N LEU A 95 -7.82 -6.97 14.77
CA LEU A 95 -9.18 -6.41 14.80
C LEU A 95 -10.18 -7.34 15.51
N ASN A 96 -10.00 -8.65 15.35
CA ASN A 96 -10.78 -9.67 16.04
C ASN A 96 -10.26 -9.99 17.46
N GLU A 97 -9.27 -9.25 17.96
CA GLU A 97 -8.63 -9.45 19.27
C GLU A 97 -8.08 -10.87 19.50
N LYS A 98 -7.80 -11.61 18.41
CA LYS A 98 -7.20 -12.96 18.43
C LYS A 98 -5.68 -12.82 18.60
N MET A 99 -5.24 -12.36 19.77
CA MET A 99 -3.84 -11.96 20.04
C MET A 99 -2.81 -13.08 19.82
N VAL A 100 -3.12 -14.30 20.25
CA VAL A 100 -2.25 -15.46 20.05
C VAL A 100 -2.12 -15.77 18.56
N LYS A 101 -3.25 -15.77 17.82
CA LYS A 101 -3.25 -15.95 16.36
C LYS A 101 -2.41 -14.87 15.67
N ALA A 102 -2.54 -13.61 16.07
CA ALA A 102 -1.76 -12.52 15.50
C ALA A 102 -0.25 -12.72 15.70
N VAL A 103 0.18 -13.17 16.89
CA VAL A 103 1.60 -13.50 17.15
C VAL A 103 2.06 -14.67 16.28
N LYS A 104 1.27 -15.75 16.20
CA LYS A 104 1.62 -16.92 15.38
C LYS A 104 1.73 -16.58 13.90
N LEU A 105 0.82 -15.75 13.36
CA LEU A 105 0.90 -15.22 12.00
C LEU A 105 2.15 -14.36 11.78
N PHE A 106 2.49 -13.49 12.74
CA PHE A 106 3.68 -12.65 12.65
C PHE A 106 4.99 -13.48 12.61
N PHE A 107 5.03 -14.60 13.34
CA PHE A 107 6.16 -15.54 13.34
C PHE A 107 6.05 -16.64 12.28
N THR A 108 5.10 -16.58 11.35
CA THR A 108 5.08 -17.51 10.22
C THR A 108 6.36 -17.32 9.37
N PRO A 109 7.13 -18.40 9.14
CA PRO A 109 8.33 -18.35 8.32
C PRO A 109 7.98 -18.38 6.84
N GLU A 110 8.89 -17.86 6.02
CA GLU A 110 8.94 -18.13 4.58
C GLU A 110 9.70 -19.45 4.32
N ASP A 111 9.72 -19.90 3.07
CA ASP A 111 10.34 -21.18 2.68
C ASP A 111 11.87 -21.10 2.47
N THR A 112 12.50 -20.03 2.94
CA THR A 112 13.94 -19.83 2.84
C THR A 112 14.68 -20.42 4.05
N ASP A 113 15.87 -20.98 3.81
CA ASP A 113 16.76 -21.46 4.87
C ASP A 113 17.73 -20.35 5.30
N ASP A 114 17.25 -19.49 6.19
CA ASP A 114 18.04 -18.41 6.77
C ASP A 114 17.78 -18.28 8.28
N PRO A 115 18.68 -17.60 9.04
CA PRO A 115 18.58 -17.52 10.49
C PRO A 115 17.24 -16.97 11.02
N VAL A 116 16.59 -16.07 10.28
CA VAL A 116 15.30 -15.51 10.70
C VAL A 116 14.21 -16.58 10.64
N ASN A 117 14.13 -17.28 9.50
CA ASN A 117 13.11 -18.30 9.30
C ASN A 117 13.34 -19.53 10.16
N ASN A 118 14.60 -19.88 10.46
CA ASN A 118 14.93 -20.94 11.41
C ASN A 118 14.49 -20.59 12.84
N ALA A 119 14.71 -19.35 13.29
CA ALA A 119 14.23 -18.89 14.60
C ALA A 119 12.69 -18.86 14.68
N LYS A 120 12.02 -18.44 13.60
CA LYS A 120 10.56 -18.45 13.47
C LYS A 120 9.97 -19.86 13.54
N ARG A 121 10.52 -20.82 12.76
CA ARG A 121 10.13 -22.24 12.78
C ARG A 121 10.28 -22.82 14.17
N TYR A 122 11.44 -22.61 14.80
CA TYR A 122 11.72 -23.07 16.15
C TYR A 122 10.67 -22.56 17.15
N PHE A 123 10.35 -21.26 17.12
CA PHE A 123 9.34 -20.68 17.99
C PHE A 123 7.95 -21.28 17.78
N LEU A 124 7.53 -21.50 16.53
CA LEU A 124 6.21 -22.05 16.25
C LEU A 124 6.06 -23.51 16.69
N GLN A 125 7.13 -24.30 16.60
CA GLN A 125 7.13 -25.72 16.98
C GLN A 125 7.23 -25.94 18.50
N THR A 126 8.01 -25.11 19.19
CA THR A 126 8.38 -25.35 20.60
C THR A 126 7.70 -24.40 21.58
N GLU A 127 7.23 -23.25 21.10
CA GLU A 127 6.82 -22.10 21.92
C GLU A 127 7.91 -21.56 22.87
N ASP A 128 9.17 -21.99 22.72
CA ASP A 128 10.29 -21.47 23.50
C ASP A 128 10.73 -20.10 22.95
N ALA A 129 10.18 -19.06 23.57
CA ALA A 129 10.53 -17.68 23.25
C ALA A 129 12.00 -17.32 23.58
N LYS A 130 12.62 -17.99 24.57
CA LYS A 130 14.00 -17.73 24.97
C LYS A 130 14.98 -18.28 23.93
N GLY A 131 14.80 -19.55 23.53
CA GLY A 131 15.60 -20.18 22.48
C GLY A 131 15.46 -19.44 21.16
N ALA A 132 14.23 -19.09 20.76
CA ALA A 132 13.99 -18.31 19.54
C ALA A 132 14.67 -16.93 19.59
N LEU A 133 14.69 -16.25 20.74
CA LEU A 133 15.32 -14.94 20.90
C LEU A 133 16.85 -15.01 20.69
N MET A 134 17.48 -16.11 21.13
CA MET A 134 18.91 -16.34 20.92
C MET A 134 19.24 -16.60 19.45
N MET A 135 18.35 -17.27 18.71
CA MET A 135 18.53 -17.53 17.27
C MET A 135 18.22 -16.30 16.40
N MET A 136 17.36 -15.40 16.87
CA MET A 136 16.86 -14.27 16.07
C MET A 136 17.94 -13.20 15.83
N PRO A 137 18.24 -12.85 14.56
CA PRO A 137 19.23 -11.81 14.22
C PRO A 137 18.93 -10.43 14.80
N GLU A 138 19.97 -9.66 15.12
CA GLU A 138 19.84 -8.34 15.78
C GLU A 138 19.05 -7.30 14.97
N PHE A 139 19.12 -7.36 13.63
CA PHE A 139 18.40 -6.42 12.77
C PHE A 139 16.87 -6.67 12.75
N LYS A 140 16.39 -7.80 13.28
CA LYS A 140 14.96 -8.13 13.42
C LYS A 140 14.40 -7.62 14.75
N VAL A 141 14.41 -6.30 14.88
CA VAL A 141 14.09 -5.61 16.14
C VAL A 141 12.68 -5.93 16.64
N ARG A 142 11.67 -5.94 15.75
CA ARG A 142 10.26 -6.19 16.14
C ARG A 142 10.06 -7.61 16.67
N GLU A 143 10.63 -8.57 15.97
CA GLU A 143 10.63 -9.99 16.33
C GLU A 143 11.26 -10.19 17.71
N LYS A 144 12.44 -9.60 17.95
CA LYS A 144 13.10 -9.67 19.27
C LYS A 144 12.29 -8.99 20.38
N MET A 145 11.62 -7.87 20.10
CA MET A 145 10.75 -7.19 21.08
C MET A 145 9.58 -8.10 21.51
N LEU A 146 8.92 -8.73 20.54
CA LEU A 146 7.85 -9.70 20.80
C LEU A 146 8.38 -10.90 21.61
N LEU A 147 9.47 -11.54 21.17
CA LEU A 147 10.03 -12.71 21.85
C LEU A 147 10.46 -12.40 23.30
N ARG A 148 11.05 -11.22 23.56
CA ARG A 148 11.39 -10.78 24.93
C ARG A 148 10.16 -10.68 25.82
N ALA A 149 9.05 -10.17 25.28
CA ALA A 149 7.80 -10.05 26.01
C ALA A 149 7.18 -11.42 26.29
N LEU A 150 7.15 -12.30 25.27
CA LEU A 150 6.60 -13.65 25.38
C LEU A 150 7.42 -14.52 26.34
N ASN A 151 8.74 -14.37 26.39
CA ASN A 151 9.59 -15.02 27.40
C ASN A 151 9.25 -14.57 28.83
N ARG A 152 8.80 -13.33 29.01
CA ARG A 152 8.46 -12.77 30.34
C ARG A 152 7.03 -13.12 30.77
N TYR A 153 6.09 -13.11 29.84
CA TYR A 153 4.65 -13.18 30.14
C TYR A 153 3.95 -14.43 29.59
N GLY A 154 4.68 -15.31 28.90
CA GLY A 154 4.14 -16.51 28.25
C GLY A 154 3.39 -16.24 26.95
N VAL A 155 2.99 -17.32 26.27
CA VAL A 155 2.21 -17.32 25.03
C VAL A 155 0.71 -17.44 25.34
N SER A 156 0.21 -16.58 26.24
CA SER A 156 -1.21 -16.46 26.57
C SER A 156 -1.83 -15.25 25.85
N HIS A 157 -3.16 -15.11 25.90
CA HIS A 157 -3.82 -13.91 25.39
C HIS A 157 -3.23 -12.61 26.01
N GLU A 158 -3.02 -12.59 27.33
CA GLU A 158 -2.43 -11.46 28.03
C GLU A 158 -0.95 -11.26 27.65
N GLY A 159 -0.16 -12.34 27.59
CA GLY A 159 1.24 -12.28 27.21
C GLY A 159 1.46 -11.78 25.79
N CYS A 160 0.65 -12.25 24.84
CA CYS A 160 0.63 -11.75 23.45
C CYS A 160 0.18 -10.29 23.38
N THR A 161 -0.80 -9.86 24.18
CA THR A 161 -1.23 -8.46 24.26
C THR A 161 -0.07 -7.56 24.71
N LYS A 162 0.64 -7.94 25.78
CA LYS A 162 1.84 -7.24 26.26
C LYS A 162 2.96 -7.26 25.22
N GLY A 163 3.10 -8.37 24.49
CA GLY A 163 4.03 -8.49 23.37
C GLY A 163 3.75 -7.49 22.26
N TRP A 164 2.49 -7.39 21.84
CA TRP A 164 2.07 -6.37 20.88
C TRP A 164 2.31 -4.98 21.43
N LEU A 165 1.89 -4.64 22.65
CA LEU A 165 2.08 -3.31 23.25
C LEU A 165 3.54 -2.84 23.30
N ASN A 166 4.52 -3.75 23.35
CA ASN A 166 5.93 -3.37 23.28
C ASN A 166 6.33 -2.79 21.92
N ILE A 167 5.65 -3.14 20.83
CA ILE A 167 5.91 -2.57 19.50
C ILE A 167 5.41 -1.11 19.47
N PRO A 168 6.16 -0.16 18.89
CA PRO A 168 5.72 1.23 18.78
C PRO A 168 4.36 1.37 18.11
N HIS A 169 3.52 2.30 18.59
CA HIS A 169 2.14 2.50 18.11
C HIS A 169 2.04 2.59 16.58
N SER A 170 2.91 3.36 15.93
CA SER A 170 2.92 3.52 14.46
C SER A 170 3.16 2.22 13.69
N MET A 171 3.90 1.26 14.27
CA MET A 171 4.14 -0.04 13.66
C MET A 171 2.99 -1.02 13.94
N ARG A 172 2.31 -0.90 15.10
CA ARG A 172 1.15 -1.75 15.43
C ARG A 172 -0.04 -1.42 14.57
N ILE A 173 -0.33 -0.12 14.44
CA ILE A 173 -1.48 0.34 13.66
C ILE A 173 -1.31 0.01 12.17
N PHE A 174 -0.07 -0.11 11.68
CA PHE A 174 0.24 -0.49 10.30
C PHE A 174 -0.44 -1.82 9.88
N TYR A 175 -0.44 -2.83 10.75
CA TYR A 175 -1.08 -4.12 10.45
C TYR A 175 -2.58 -3.97 10.20
N VAL A 176 -3.26 -3.22 11.07
CA VAL A 176 -4.70 -2.95 10.93
C VAL A 176 -4.97 -2.13 9.67
N HIS A 177 -4.13 -1.13 9.36
CA HIS A 177 -4.32 -0.37 8.14
C HIS A 177 -4.03 -1.19 6.87
N ALA A 178 -3.18 -2.22 6.92
CA ALA A 178 -2.99 -3.12 5.78
C ALA A 178 -4.29 -3.89 5.49
N TYR A 179 -5.00 -4.35 6.53
CA TYR A 179 -6.34 -4.93 6.35
C TYR A 179 -7.32 -3.92 5.73
N CYS A 180 -7.37 -2.69 6.26
CA CYS A 180 -8.23 -1.65 5.70
C CYS A 180 -7.91 -1.36 4.21
N SER A 181 -6.63 -1.34 3.86
CA SER A 181 -6.14 -1.18 2.48
C SER A 181 -6.59 -2.31 1.56
N LYS A 182 -6.62 -3.55 2.05
CA LYS A 182 -7.12 -4.70 1.27
C LYS A 182 -8.61 -4.56 0.97
N ILE A 183 -9.42 -4.26 1.99
CA ILE A 183 -10.86 -4.06 1.80
C ILE A 183 -11.14 -2.92 0.82
N TRP A 184 -10.36 -1.84 0.88
CA TRP A 184 -10.47 -0.76 -0.09
C TRP A 184 -10.12 -1.18 -1.53
N ASN A 185 -9.02 -1.94 -1.73
CA ASN A 185 -8.67 -2.46 -3.05
C ASN A 185 -9.77 -3.35 -3.64
N GLU A 186 -10.33 -4.24 -2.82
CA GLU A 186 -11.43 -5.12 -3.22
C GLU A 186 -12.70 -4.29 -3.55
N ALA A 187 -13.01 -3.27 -2.75
CA ALA A 187 -14.15 -2.37 -2.96
C ALA A 187 -14.02 -1.57 -4.26
N ALA A 188 -12.83 -1.00 -4.54
CA ALA A 188 -12.54 -0.27 -5.76
C ALA A 188 -12.70 -1.16 -7.00
N SER A 189 -12.19 -2.39 -6.93
CA SER A 189 -12.37 -3.39 -7.99
C SER A 189 -13.85 -3.72 -8.21
N TYR A 190 -14.60 -3.96 -7.12
CA TYR A 190 -16.03 -4.24 -7.18
C TYR A 190 -16.83 -3.07 -7.78
N ARG A 191 -16.53 -1.84 -7.35
CA ARG A 191 -17.17 -0.61 -7.82
C ARG A 191 -16.95 -0.39 -9.32
N LEU A 192 -15.71 -0.52 -9.79
CA LEU A 192 -15.38 -0.38 -11.20
C LEU A 192 -16.00 -1.48 -12.06
N LYS A 193 -16.03 -2.74 -11.57
CA LYS A 193 -16.70 -3.84 -12.26
C LYS A 193 -18.22 -3.64 -12.36
N THR A 194 -18.84 -3.07 -11.33
CA THR A 194 -20.31 -2.96 -11.26
C THR A 194 -20.85 -1.78 -12.05
N TYR A 195 -20.16 -0.64 -12.03
CA TYR A 195 -20.68 0.62 -12.57
C TYR A 195 -19.75 1.30 -13.58
N GLY A 196 -18.55 0.75 -13.82
CA GLY A 196 -17.56 1.33 -14.74
C GLY A 196 -17.11 2.72 -14.30
N SER A 197 -16.85 3.59 -15.27
CA SER A 197 -16.43 4.98 -15.09
C SER A 197 -17.58 5.97 -14.87
N LYS A 198 -18.84 5.52 -14.90
CA LYS A 198 -19.99 6.40 -14.66
C LYS A 198 -20.12 6.66 -13.15
N VAL A 199 -20.35 7.91 -12.75
CA VAL A 199 -20.76 8.24 -11.37
C VAL A 199 -22.25 7.95 -11.21
N VAL A 200 -22.63 7.28 -10.12
CA VAL A 200 -24.01 6.83 -9.88
C VAL A 200 -24.52 7.29 -8.52
N GLU A 201 -25.84 7.32 -8.36
CA GLU A 201 -26.50 7.54 -7.08
C GLU A 201 -25.89 6.65 -5.99
N GLY A 202 -25.64 7.27 -4.83
CA GLY A 202 -25.04 6.63 -3.68
C GLY A 202 -23.52 6.55 -3.68
N ASP A 203 -22.82 6.96 -4.74
CA ASP A 203 -21.38 7.18 -4.69
C ASP A 203 -21.02 8.29 -3.69
N LEU A 204 -19.78 8.26 -3.19
CA LEU A 204 -19.28 9.30 -2.29
C LEU A 204 -18.34 10.22 -3.04
N VAL A 205 -18.48 11.53 -2.83
CA VAL A 205 -17.58 12.57 -3.35
C VAL A 205 -17.22 13.55 -2.24
N PHE A 206 -16.11 14.25 -2.36
CA PHE A 206 -15.83 15.38 -1.46
C PHE A 206 -16.75 16.56 -1.81
N SER A 207 -17.34 17.18 -0.79
CA SER A 207 -18.12 18.41 -0.92
C SER A 207 -17.21 19.55 -1.42
N GLU A 208 -17.76 20.40 -2.27
CA GLU A 208 -17.08 21.59 -2.80
C GLU A 208 -17.04 22.74 -1.77
N GLU A 209 -17.70 22.58 -0.62
CA GLU A 209 -17.71 23.59 0.44
C GLU A 209 -16.32 23.72 1.10
N ASN A 210 -15.64 24.82 0.77
CA ASN A 210 -14.33 25.23 1.28
C ASN A 210 -14.40 25.74 2.73
N ASP A 211 -14.90 24.93 3.66
CA ASP A 211 -14.77 25.23 5.07
C ASP A 211 -13.53 24.53 5.64
N GLU A 212 -12.39 25.21 5.68
CA GLU A 212 -11.15 24.67 6.27
C GLU A 212 -11.27 24.29 7.76
N SER A 213 -12.34 24.70 8.45
CA SER A 213 -12.57 24.34 9.85
C SER A 213 -13.14 22.91 10.04
N VAL A 214 -13.67 22.29 8.98
CA VAL A 214 -14.34 21.00 9.04
C VAL A 214 -13.38 19.85 8.70
N ALA A 215 -13.40 18.78 9.48
CA ALA A 215 -12.57 17.61 9.23
C ALA A 215 -12.90 16.99 7.85
N LEU A 216 -11.90 16.47 7.14
CA LEU A 216 -12.08 15.87 5.81
C LEU A 216 -13.13 14.75 5.79
N ASN A 217 -13.33 14.04 6.91
CA ASN A 217 -14.32 12.97 6.99
C ASN A 217 -15.76 13.48 6.98
N ASP A 218 -15.99 14.72 7.40
CA ASP A 218 -17.31 15.36 7.46
C ASP A 218 -17.67 16.06 6.14
N LYS A 219 -16.66 16.32 5.29
CA LYS A 219 -16.82 16.90 3.95
C LYS A 219 -17.21 15.89 2.87
N VAL A 220 -17.88 14.79 3.22
CA VAL A 220 -18.28 13.75 2.25
C VAL A 220 -19.77 13.83 1.96
N HIS A 221 -20.07 14.00 0.67
CA HIS A 221 -21.40 14.07 0.08
C HIS A 221 -21.76 12.75 -0.61
N VAL A 222 -23.02 12.35 -0.50
CA VAL A 222 -23.58 11.17 -1.17
C VAL A 222 -24.28 11.63 -2.44
N VAL A 223 -23.84 11.15 -3.60
CA VAL A 223 -24.42 11.53 -4.90
C VAL A 223 -25.89 11.16 -4.95
N THR A 224 -26.73 12.11 -5.32
CA THR A 224 -28.19 11.93 -5.43
C THR A 224 -28.63 11.59 -6.86
N ALA A 225 -29.81 10.99 -7.05
CA ALA A 225 -30.34 10.67 -8.38
C ALA A 225 -30.44 11.88 -9.34
N PRO A 226 -30.82 13.10 -8.90
CA PRO A 226 -30.77 14.29 -9.76
C PRO A 226 -29.35 14.66 -10.20
N GLU A 227 -28.36 14.51 -9.32
CA GLU A 227 -26.95 14.82 -9.62
C GLU A 227 -26.32 13.81 -10.58
N GLU A 228 -26.69 12.53 -10.46
CA GLU A 228 -26.36 11.51 -11.46
C GLU A 228 -26.96 11.88 -12.82
N SER A 229 -28.26 12.20 -12.86
CA SER A 229 -28.96 12.54 -14.11
C SER A 229 -28.39 13.78 -14.79
N ALA A 230 -27.89 14.73 -14.00
CA ALA A 230 -27.23 15.94 -14.47
C ALA A 230 -25.75 15.74 -14.85
N ASN A 231 -25.17 14.55 -14.64
CA ASN A 231 -23.72 14.29 -14.78
C ASN A 231 -22.85 15.32 -14.03
N LYS A 232 -23.28 15.70 -12.82
CA LYS A 232 -22.64 16.78 -12.05
C LYS A 232 -21.19 16.47 -11.68
N TYR A 233 -20.87 15.20 -11.44
CA TYR A 233 -19.57 14.75 -10.94
C TYR A 233 -18.87 13.84 -11.93
N SER A 234 -17.54 13.85 -11.88
CA SER A 234 -16.66 12.94 -12.61
C SER A 234 -16.14 11.81 -11.71
N ILE A 235 -15.77 10.67 -12.31
CA ILE A 235 -15.17 9.53 -11.61
C ILE A 235 -13.91 9.90 -10.81
N ASN A 236 -13.18 10.94 -11.23
CA ASN A 236 -11.99 11.43 -10.53
C ASN A 236 -12.32 12.05 -9.15
N GLN A 237 -13.58 12.44 -8.93
CA GLN A 237 -14.06 12.96 -7.65
C GLN A 237 -14.61 11.87 -6.74
N VAL A 238 -14.85 10.66 -7.26
CA VAL A 238 -15.41 9.56 -6.48
C VAL A 238 -14.36 9.01 -5.51
N VAL A 239 -14.77 8.91 -4.25
CA VAL A 239 -13.98 8.35 -3.17
C VAL A 239 -14.63 7.11 -2.60
N LEU A 240 -13.81 6.21 -2.06
CA LEU A 240 -14.28 5.07 -1.28
C LEU A 240 -13.73 5.15 0.15
N PRO A 241 -14.51 4.70 1.14
CA PRO A 241 -14.08 4.72 2.52
C PRO A 241 -13.04 3.62 2.79
N MET A 242 -11.99 3.99 3.50
CA MET A 242 -11.18 3.06 4.28
C MET A 242 -11.97 2.74 5.54
N VAL A 243 -12.27 1.45 5.76
CA VAL A 243 -13.09 1.00 6.89
C VAL A 243 -12.58 1.54 8.22
N GLY A 244 -13.51 1.93 9.09
CA GLY A 244 -13.22 2.62 10.34
C GLY A 244 -14.50 2.98 11.09
N HIS A 245 -14.35 3.60 12.26
CA HIS A 245 -15.51 3.96 13.10
C HIS A 245 -16.09 5.35 12.84
N ASN A 246 -15.46 6.16 11.98
CA ASN A 246 -15.89 7.52 11.66
C ASN A 246 -15.88 7.77 10.14
N ILE A 247 -16.69 6.99 9.42
CA ILE A 247 -16.87 7.03 7.97
C ILE A 247 -18.33 6.79 7.60
N LYS A 248 -18.71 7.27 6.41
CA LYS A 248 -19.95 6.94 5.71
C LYS A 248 -19.64 5.90 4.64
N TYR A 249 -20.56 4.96 4.44
CA TYR A 249 -20.51 4.01 3.33
C TYR A 249 -21.34 4.51 2.15
N PRO A 250 -21.00 4.14 0.90
CA PRO A 250 -21.85 4.41 -0.27
C PRO A 250 -23.27 3.87 -0.05
N SER A 251 -24.31 4.59 -0.50
CA SER A 251 -25.71 4.14 -0.34
C SER A 251 -26.21 3.29 -1.52
N ASN A 252 -25.30 2.62 -2.22
CA ASN A 252 -25.58 1.76 -3.38
C ASN A 252 -25.04 0.32 -3.17
N LYS A 253 -24.92 -0.47 -4.24
CA LYS A 253 -24.44 -1.87 -4.17
C LYS A 253 -23.06 -1.99 -3.51
N VAL A 254 -22.22 -0.96 -3.57
CA VAL A 254 -20.90 -0.96 -2.92
C VAL A 254 -21.04 -0.94 -1.40
N GLY A 255 -21.98 -0.17 -0.84
CA GLY A 255 -22.23 -0.16 0.61
C GLY A 255 -22.69 -1.52 1.12
N GLN A 256 -23.61 -2.16 0.39
CA GLN A 256 -24.06 -3.53 0.68
C GLN A 256 -22.88 -4.50 0.63
N TRP A 257 -22.03 -4.40 -0.40
CA TRP A 257 -20.83 -5.20 -0.53
C TRP A 257 -19.88 -5.03 0.67
N TYR A 258 -19.67 -3.81 1.19
CA TYR A 258 -18.86 -3.59 2.39
C TYR A 258 -19.40 -4.36 3.60
N HIS A 259 -20.71 -4.29 3.84
CA HIS A 259 -21.35 -4.99 4.96
C HIS A 259 -21.21 -6.51 4.84
N GLU A 260 -21.48 -7.07 3.67
CA GLU A 260 -21.32 -8.51 3.43
C GLU A 260 -19.86 -8.95 3.55
N ARG A 261 -18.94 -8.15 3.01
CA ARG A 261 -17.51 -8.48 3.01
C ARG A 261 -16.92 -8.46 4.41
N LEU A 262 -17.29 -7.48 5.24
CA LEU A 262 -16.87 -7.40 6.64
C LEU A 262 -17.48 -8.53 7.49
N SER A 263 -18.73 -8.93 7.19
CA SER A 263 -19.39 -10.04 7.88
C SER A 263 -18.66 -11.37 7.68
N LYS A 264 -18.11 -11.61 6.47
CA LYS A 264 -17.28 -12.80 6.18
C LYS A 264 -16.01 -12.89 7.05
N ASP A 265 -15.54 -11.75 7.55
CA ASP A 265 -14.34 -11.65 8.39
C ASP A 265 -14.69 -11.52 9.89
N GLU A 266 -15.95 -11.73 10.26
CA GLU A 266 -16.50 -11.57 11.63
C GLU A 266 -16.44 -10.13 12.17
N LEU A 267 -16.37 -9.13 11.27
CA LEU A 267 -16.22 -7.71 11.62
C LEU A 267 -17.52 -6.89 11.54
N GLN A 268 -18.70 -7.52 11.42
CA GLN A 268 -19.99 -6.82 11.31
C GLN A 268 -20.29 -5.94 12.54
N MET A 269 -19.87 -6.36 13.73
CA MET A 269 -20.00 -5.58 14.98
C MET A 269 -18.69 -4.88 15.38
N CYS A 270 -17.68 -4.89 14.51
CA CYS A 270 -16.37 -4.32 14.81
C CYS A 270 -16.50 -2.80 14.98
N LYS A 271 -16.07 -2.30 16.15
CA LYS A 271 -16.03 -0.86 16.43
C LYS A 271 -14.79 -0.17 15.89
N PHE A 272 -13.95 -0.89 15.11
CA PHE A 272 -12.65 -0.41 14.61
C PHE A 272 -11.80 0.26 15.71
N ARG A 273 -11.86 -0.33 16.90
CA ARG A 273 -11.14 0.04 18.11
C ARG A 273 -10.63 -1.24 18.74
N VAL A 274 -9.31 -1.32 18.92
CA VAL A 274 -8.66 -2.45 19.58
C VAL A 274 -8.17 -1.93 20.92
N SER A 275 -9.06 -1.89 21.91
CA SER A 275 -8.79 -1.30 23.23
C SER A 275 -7.57 -1.89 23.93
N PRO A 276 -7.33 -3.22 23.94
CA PRO A 276 -6.13 -3.79 24.56
C PRO A 276 -4.82 -3.27 23.96
N LEU A 277 -4.85 -2.81 22.71
CA LEU A 277 -3.69 -2.27 22.00
C LEU A 277 -3.72 -0.75 21.86
N GLN A 278 -4.73 -0.06 22.41
CA GLN A 278 -4.91 1.39 22.28
C GLN A 278 -4.93 1.85 20.81
N LEU A 279 -5.46 1.01 19.91
CA LEU A 279 -5.57 1.34 18.50
C LEU A 279 -6.97 1.88 18.20
N ASN A 280 -7.03 3.06 17.61
CA ASN A 280 -8.26 3.70 17.17
C ASN A 280 -8.21 3.96 15.67
N ILE A 281 -9.15 3.40 14.92
CA ILE A 281 -9.14 3.45 13.45
C ILE A 281 -10.37 4.24 12.99
N PRO A 282 -10.26 5.57 12.84
CA PRO A 282 -11.38 6.42 12.41
C PRO A 282 -11.82 6.09 10.98
N GLY A 283 -10.92 5.59 10.15
CA GLY A 283 -11.14 5.52 8.70
C GLY A 283 -10.93 6.87 8.05
N CYS A 284 -10.88 6.87 6.73
CA CYS A 284 -10.72 8.04 5.89
C CYS A 284 -11.29 7.74 4.50
N TYR A 285 -11.25 8.72 3.60
CA TYR A 285 -11.71 8.55 2.23
C TYR A 285 -10.54 8.63 1.27
N ARG A 286 -10.56 7.79 0.25
CA ARG A 286 -9.51 7.73 -0.75
C ARG A 286 -10.13 7.75 -2.15
N PRO A 287 -9.64 8.64 -3.06
CA PRO A 287 -10.08 8.68 -4.45
C PRO A 287 -9.83 7.36 -5.16
N ILE A 288 -10.79 6.93 -5.99
CA ILE A 288 -10.66 5.70 -6.79
C ILE A 288 -9.59 5.88 -7.87
N LEU A 289 -9.58 7.01 -8.57
CA LEU A 289 -8.64 7.30 -9.64
C LEU A 289 -7.64 8.39 -9.24
N LYS A 290 -6.43 8.29 -9.78
CA LYS A 290 -5.40 9.33 -9.72
C LYS A 290 -4.73 9.48 -11.08
N ASN A 291 -4.34 10.70 -11.38
CA ASN A 291 -3.64 11.05 -12.62
C ASN A 291 -2.15 11.19 -12.36
N VAL A 292 -1.36 10.88 -13.38
CA VAL A 292 0.07 11.22 -13.42
C VAL A 292 0.23 12.70 -13.79
N GLN A 293 1.29 13.33 -13.29
CA GLN A 293 1.67 14.68 -13.69
C GLN A 293 3.07 14.66 -14.30
N ASN A 294 3.36 15.58 -15.22
CA ASN A 294 4.69 15.73 -15.84
C ASN A 294 5.24 14.40 -16.39
N LEU A 295 4.40 13.60 -17.06
CA LEU A 295 4.79 12.33 -17.67
C LEU A 295 5.71 12.62 -18.86
N SER A 296 6.86 11.95 -18.89
CA SER A 296 7.80 11.99 -19.99
C SER A 296 8.46 10.63 -20.14
N TYR A 297 8.64 10.16 -21.37
CA TYR A 297 9.29 8.88 -21.62
C TYR A 297 10.14 8.91 -22.89
N PHE A 298 11.15 8.05 -22.93
CA PHE A 298 11.93 7.79 -24.13
C PHE A 298 12.44 6.35 -24.14
N LEU A 299 12.73 5.84 -25.33
CA LEU A 299 13.32 4.52 -25.53
C LEU A 299 14.82 4.66 -25.76
N GLU A 300 15.60 3.94 -24.98
CA GLU A 300 17.04 3.81 -25.19
C GLU A 300 17.33 2.48 -25.88
N GLY A 301 17.83 2.56 -27.12
CA GLY A 301 18.42 1.44 -27.83
C GLY A 301 19.91 1.34 -27.54
N SER A 302 20.47 0.12 -27.50
CA SER A 302 21.90 -0.07 -27.32
C SER A 302 22.67 0.26 -28.61
N GLU A 303 22.93 1.53 -28.88
CA GLU A 303 23.95 1.95 -29.85
C GLU A 303 25.30 2.16 -29.14
N LYS A 304 25.93 1.05 -28.75
CA LYS A 304 27.40 1.02 -28.56
C LYS A 304 27.91 -0.26 -29.22
N GLY A 305 28.57 -0.06 -30.35
CA GLY A 305 28.92 -1.10 -31.31
C GLY A 305 29.81 -2.19 -30.75
N ILE A 306 29.62 -3.39 -31.30
CA ILE A 306 30.64 -4.29 -31.81
C ILE A 306 29.99 -4.90 -33.06
N GLU A 307 30.54 -4.61 -34.23
CA GLU A 307 30.37 -5.45 -35.41
C GLU A 307 30.91 -6.84 -35.06
N ILE A 308 30.05 -7.86 -35.07
CA ILE A 308 30.31 -9.22 -35.56
C ILE A 308 28.93 -9.91 -35.61
N GLU A 309 28.67 -10.48 -36.78
CA GLU A 309 27.47 -11.19 -37.19
C GLU A 309 27.01 -12.26 -36.20
N ALA A 310 25.71 -12.23 -35.84
CA ALA A 310 24.80 -13.39 -35.72
C ALA A 310 23.58 -13.01 -34.84
N ASN A 311 22.38 -13.09 -35.42
CA ASN A 311 21.06 -13.07 -34.78
C ASN A 311 20.76 -11.87 -33.86
N LEU A 312 20.09 -10.87 -34.44
CA LEU A 312 19.41 -9.78 -33.71
C LEU A 312 18.39 -10.36 -32.72
N ASN A 313 18.82 -10.59 -31.48
CA ASN A 313 17.92 -10.86 -30.36
C ASN A 313 17.16 -9.58 -30.00
N GLU A 314 15.84 -9.65 -29.94
CA GLU A 314 14.86 -8.63 -29.53
C GLU A 314 15.00 -8.13 -28.06
N SER A 315 16.20 -8.12 -27.47
CA SER A 315 16.38 -8.13 -26.01
C SER A 315 17.24 -7.01 -25.43
N LYS A 316 17.22 -5.77 -25.95
CA LYS A 316 18.03 -4.67 -25.37
C LYS A 316 17.39 -3.27 -25.34
N VAL A 317 16.10 -3.12 -25.64
CA VAL A 317 15.44 -1.81 -25.52
C VAL A 317 15.05 -1.57 -24.06
N SER A 318 15.43 -0.41 -23.52
CA SER A 318 15.00 0.05 -22.20
C SER A 318 14.06 1.25 -22.32
N LEU A 319 13.00 1.26 -21.54
CA LEU A 319 12.06 2.38 -21.43
C LEU A 319 12.43 3.21 -20.21
N HIS A 320 12.80 4.45 -20.46
CA HIS A 320 12.94 5.45 -19.41
C HIS A 320 11.62 6.18 -19.29
N VAL A 321 11.04 6.17 -18.09
CA VAL A 321 9.77 6.82 -17.80
C VAL A 321 9.91 7.66 -16.54
N SER A 322 9.46 8.90 -16.61
CA SER A 322 9.48 9.83 -15.50
C SER A 322 8.11 10.48 -15.31
N PHE A 323 7.65 10.56 -14.07
CA PHE A 323 6.34 11.14 -13.73
C PHE A 323 6.28 11.56 -12.26
N ASP A 324 5.35 12.46 -11.96
CA ASP A 324 5.03 12.89 -10.61
C ASP A 324 3.74 12.23 -10.13
N LEU A 325 3.73 11.80 -8.88
CA LEU A 325 2.53 11.31 -8.20
C LEU A 325 2.26 12.08 -6.91
N ASP A 326 0.98 12.33 -6.65
CA ASP A 326 0.47 12.82 -5.38
C ASP A 326 0.90 11.93 -4.19
N PRO A 327 0.83 12.44 -2.94
CA PRO A 327 1.10 11.63 -1.76
C PRO A 327 0.10 10.47 -1.66
N SER A 328 0.54 9.38 -1.06
CA SER A 328 -0.28 8.15 -0.92
C SER A 328 -0.64 7.46 -2.24
N CYS A 329 0.08 7.73 -3.34
CA CYS A 329 0.05 6.95 -4.58
C CYS A 329 1.24 5.99 -4.66
N TYR A 330 1.10 4.93 -5.44
CA TYR A 330 2.13 3.89 -5.59
C TYR A 330 2.62 3.84 -7.04
N ALA A 331 3.90 4.13 -7.26
CA ALA A 331 4.50 4.07 -8.60
C ALA A 331 4.38 2.68 -9.24
N THR A 332 4.46 1.61 -8.46
CA THR A 332 4.21 0.24 -8.93
C THR A 332 2.80 0.03 -9.46
N VAL A 333 1.80 0.71 -8.89
CA VAL A 333 0.41 0.60 -9.37
C VAL A 333 0.24 1.38 -10.68
N CYS A 334 0.88 2.55 -10.80
CA CYS A 334 0.93 3.29 -12.06
C CYS A 334 1.64 2.47 -13.16
N LEU A 335 2.81 1.89 -12.85
CA LEU A 335 3.54 1.03 -13.78
C LEU A 335 2.74 -0.22 -14.16
N ARG A 336 1.98 -0.81 -13.22
CA ARG A 336 1.09 -1.94 -13.53
C ARG A 336 0.04 -1.56 -14.56
N GLU A 337 -0.47 -0.33 -14.51
CA GLU A 337 -1.41 0.16 -15.51
C GLU A 337 -0.75 0.37 -16.88
N ILE A 338 0.50 0.86 -16.92
CA ILE A 338 1.27 1.01 -18.16
C ILE A 338 1.66 -0.35 -18.76
N MET A 339 2.17 -1.27 -17.94
CA MET A 339 2.78 -2.52 -18.38
C MET A 339 1.80 -3.69 -18.49
N LYS A 340 0.63 -3.59 -17.84
CA LYS A 340 -0.39 -4.65 -17.76
C LYS A 340 0.15 -6.01 -17.30
N CYS A 341 1.11 -6.00 -16.38
CA CYS A 341 1.66 -7.20 -15.74
C CYS A 341 1.55 -7.14 -14.21
N ASP A 342 1.48 -8.30 -13.57
CA ASP A 342 1.58 -8.40 -12.12
C ASP A 342 3.06 -8.40 -11.69
N PHE A 343 3.34 -7.88 -10.49
CA PHE A 343 4.67 -7.75 -9.89
C PHE A 343 4.87 -8.69 -8.71
#